data_AF-A0A355GET4-F1
#
_entry.id   AF-A0A355GET4-F1
#
_cell.length_a   1.000
_cell.length_b   1.000
_cell.length_c   1.000
_cell.angle_alpha   90.00
_cell.angle_beta   90.00
_cell.angle_gamma   90.00
#
_symmetry.space_group_name_H-M   'P 1'
#
loop_
_entity.id
_entity.type
_entity.pdbx_description
1 polymer ?
#
loop_
_entity_poly.entity_id
_entity_poly.type
_entity_poly.pdbx_seq_one_letter_code
_entity_poly.pdbx_strand_id
1 'polypeptide(L)'
;TLSKTNGTGLRIDGGNADITFTDSTITANNATYAVNIQDAGGSIKLGQVNGTNSTFDAYVVNNSADITIDELNSTDANSLPFTVQNNTGSFALNGGTISNSAASGGQIDSSQNVTVQNVTINSAGAHGLNITNSSNLNISNNTIVDADSDGIRALNSSGNVFINKNQINSIVTGFDNAILVSTNADANVQINENTITSVLTVLNDGINVTTNAGNATLNINGNKITSFANAFDDAIYVTNNSTGTMNTTISQNTITNTLGGFGDAIIYYGTANGVMTTNISNNNIHNTEGLFGDAIVVVYDAGSATTTISQNTIDSDDLVNLFGTSIYLGLNTTGTTTSHITQNIISDDNNAALFTDGIALNIDQGTNHSAFINNNQIAQTGGLFDDGIEILLDSLGGASASVQVQNNLLNGSAGVGGRGLDVATIFGSNSAFLDVSGNTTDTALDFSATIGSTITVEDLPNLSTNNNGATINTFGNVVDAP
;
A
#
# COMPACT_ATOMS: atom_id res chain seq x y z
N THR A 1 -5.78 -45.20 6.75
CA THR A 1 -5.09 -44.37 7.78
C THR A 1 -3.69 -44.87 8.01
N LEU A 2 -2.70 -43.98 7.92
CA LEU A 2 -1.32 -44.21 8.36
C LEU A 2 -1.13 -43.45 9.67
N SER A 3 -0.72 -44.13 10.75
CA SER A 3 -0.56 -43.50 12.07
C SER A 3 0.81 -43.79 12.66
N LYS A 4 1.47 -42.77 13.20
CA LYS A 4 2.79 -42.89 13.80
C LYS A 4 2.95 -42.05 15.06
N THR A 5 3.65 -42.59 16.04
CA THR A 5 4.21 -41.83 17.17
C THR A 5 5.74 -41.86 17.06
N ASN A 6 6.39 -40.70 17.16
CA ASN A 6 7.83 -40.50 16.98
C ASN A 6 8.37 -40.86 15.58
N GLY A 7 9.48 -40.24 15.15
CA GLY A 7 10.13 -40.55 13.87
C GLY A 7 9.39 -39.97 12.65
N THR A 8 9.25 -40.73 11.57
CA THR A 8 8.60 -40.26 10.32
C THR A 8 7.33 -41.06 10.04
N GLY A 9 6.23 -40.37 9.72
CA GLY A 9 4.97 -40.99 9.30
C GLY A 9 5.04 -41.57 7.88
N LEU A 10 5.14 -40.70 6.87
CA LEU A 10 5.34 -41.05 5.46
C LEU A 10 6.64 -40.42 4.95
N ARG A 11 7.48 -41.22 4.27
CA ARG A 11 8.65 -40.73 3.53
C ARG A 11 8.49 -41.08 2.06
N ILE A 12 8.61 -40.07 1.20
CA ILE A 12 8.74 -40.20 -0.25
C ILE A 12 10.11 -39.61 -0.60
N ASP A 13 10.94 -40.39 -1.29
CA ASP A 13 12.35 -40.07 -1.50
C ASP A 13 12.78 -40.52 -2.90
N GLY A 14 13.04 -39.57 -3.79
CA GLY A 14 13.46 -39.82 -5.16
C GLY A 14 12.35 -40.35 -6.09
N GLY A 15 12.72 -40.54 -7.36
CA GLY A 15 11.88 -41.15 -8.40
C GLY A 15 10.91 -40.19 -9.09
N ASN A 16 10.25 -40.65 -10.16
CA ASN A 16 9.33 -39.84 -10.98
C ASN A 16 7.91 -40.45 -11.05
N ALA A 17 7.50 -41.13 -9.97
CA ALA A 17 6.21 -41.82 -9.94
C ALA A 17 5.09 -40.87 -9.52
N ASP A 18 3.91 -41.05 -10.09
CA ASP A 18 2.70 -40.42 -9.58
C ASP A 18 2.22 -41.15 -8.32
N ILE A 19 2.06 -40.40 -7.23
CA ILE A 19 1.71 -40.91 -5.91
C ILE A 19 0.42 -40.23 -5.46
N THR A 20 -0.57 -41.02 -5.05
CA THR A 20 -1.84 -40.50 -4.53
C THR A 20 -2.22 -41.23 -3.25
N PHE A 21 -2.40 -40.45 -2.18
CA PHE A 21 -2.86 -40.89 -0.85
C PHE A 21 -4.00 -39.97 -0.38
N THR A 22 -5.14 -39.98 -1.06
CA THR A 22 -6.29 -39.10 -0.74
C THR A 22 -7.29 -39.75 0.22
N ASP A 23 -7.49 -41.06 0.12
CA ASP A 23 -8.53 -41.78 0.89
C ASP A 23 -8.03 -42.26 2.27
N SER A 24 -6.81 -41.87 2.64
CA SER A 24 -6.19 -42.26 3.91
C SER A 24 -5.59 -41.05 4.61
N THR A 25 -6.13 -40.75 5.79
CA THR A 25 -5.52 -39.79 6.70
C THR A 25 -4.14 -40.27 7.14
N ILE A 26 -3.16 -39.36 7.11
CA ILE A 26 -1.84 -39.53 7.71
C ILE A 26 -1.89 -38.82 9.07
N THR A 27 -1.51 -39.49 10.16
CA THR A 27 -1.53 -38.91 11.51
C THR A 27 -0.20 -39.16 12.20
N ALA A 28 0.44 -38.10 12.68
CA ALA A 28 1.71 -38.18 13.38
C ALA A 28 1.66 -37.41 14.71
N ASN A 29 2.18 -38.05 15.77
CA ASN A 29 2.27 -37.47 17.11
C ASN A 29 3.71 -37.50 17.61
N ASN A 30 4.22 -36.36 18.11
CA ASN A 30 5.61 -36.22 18.57
C ASN A 30 6.64 -36.70 17.53
N ALA A 31 6.30 -36.57 16.25
CA ALA A 31 7.13 -37.07 15.15
C ALA A 31 8.22 -36.06 14.77
N THR A 32 9.28 -36.51 14.13
CA THR A 32 10.16 -35.60 13.39
C THR A 32 9.44 -35.06 12.16
N TYR A 33 8.74 -35.92 11.43
CA TYR A 33 7.98 -35.58 10.23
C TYR A 33 6.64 -36.33 10.19
N ALA A 34 5.51 -35.66 9.96
CA ALA A 34 4.29 -36.38 9.58
C ALA A 34 4.42 -36.89 8.14
N VAL A 35 4.78 -36.00 7.22
CA VAL A 35 5.17 -36.32 5.84
C VAL A 35 6.51 -35.68 5.50
N ASN A 36 7.35 -36.45 4.82
CA ASN A 36 8.68 -36.05 4.38
C ASN A 36 8.86 -36.41 2.89
N ILE A 37 8.92 -35.41 2.03
CA ILE A 37 8.97 -35.53 0.57
C ILE A 37 10.27 -34.88 0.09
N GLN A 38 11.21 -35.70 -0.41
CA GLN A 38 12.52 -35.25 -0.86
C GLN A 38 12.84 -35.78 -2.25
N ASP A 39 13.48 -34.93 -3.06
CA ASP A 39 14.03 -35.28 -4.38
C ASP A 39 13.05 -35.99 -5.34
N ALA A 40 11.75 -35.81 -5.13
CA ALA A 40 10.70 -36.47 -5.89
C ALA A 40 10.35 -35.70 -7.18
N GLY A 41 10.05 -36.44 -8.24
CA GLY A 41 9.43 -35.97 -9.48
C GLY A 41 8.03 -36.57 -9.65
N GLY A 42 7.39 -36.31 -10.79
CA GLY A 42 6.01 -36.76 -11.07
C GLY A 42 4.98 -35.89 -10.35
N SER A 43 3.89 -36.49 -9.88
CA SER A 43 2.87 -35.81 -9.07
C SER A 43 2.65 -36.50 -7.73
N ILE A 44 2.45 -35.73 -6.67
CA ILE A 44 2.16 -36.26 -5.33
C ILE A 44 0.92 -35.57 -4.80
N LYS A 45 -0.14 -36.34 -4.57
CA LYS A 45 -1.37 -35.86 -3.95
C LYS A 45 -1.63 -36.54 -2.62
N LEU A 46 -1.67 -35.76 -1.55
CA LEU A 46 -2.04 -36.20 -0.21
C LEU A 46 -3.40 -35.62 0.15
N GLY A 47 -4.26 -36.43 0.76
CA GLY A 47 -5.55 -35.99 1.28
C GLY A 47 -5.35 -35.19 2.57
N GLN A 48 -5.63 -35.83 3.70
CA GLN A 48 -5.51 -35.21 5.02
C GLN A 48 -4.22 -35.62 5.74
N VAL A 49 -3.46 -34.63 6.21
CA VAL A 49 -2.27 -34.80 7.07
C VAL A 49 -2.55 -34.14 8.42
N ASN A 50 -2.48 -34.93 9.49
CA ASN A 50 -2.67 -34.48 10.86
C ASN A 50 -1.35 -34.62 11.64
N GLY A 51 -0.90 -33.53 12.23
CA GLY A 51 0.34 -33.44 12.98
C GLY A 51 0.12 -32.82 14.34
N THR A 52 0.72 -33.41 15.37
CA THR A 52 0.62 -32.90 16.74
C THR A 52 1.96 -33.04 17.45
N ASN A 53 2.50 -31.93 17.96
CA ASN A 53 3.81 -31.88 18.61
C ASN A 53 4.96 -32.40 17.73
N SER A 54 4.81 -32.42 16.40
CA SER A 54 5.90 -32.83 15.50
C SER A 54 6.95 -31.73 15.38
N THR A 55 8.17 -32.07 14.94
CA THR A 55 9.12 -31.03 14.50
C THR A 55 8.62 -30.34 13.24
N PHE A 56 8.26 -31.14 12.23
CA PHE A 56 7.59 -30.69 11.01
C PHE A 56 6.39 -31.60 10.73
N ASP A 57 5.28 -31.04 10.25
CA ASP A 57 4.16 -31.88 9.80
C ASP A 57 4.28 -32.18 8.32
N ALA A 58 4.61 -31.19 7.49
CA ALA A 58 4.99 -31.40 6.09
C ALA A 58 6.37 -30.84 5.77
N TYR A 59 7.31 -31.72 5.40
CA TYR A 59 8.66 -31.34 4.99
C TYR A 59 8.87 -31.69 3.52
N VAL A 60 8.91 -30.67 2.65
CA VAL A 60 8.95 -30.79 1.19
C VAL A 60 10.19 -30.10 0.66
N VAL A 61 11.21 -30.84 0.22
CA VAL A 61 12.50 -30.23 -0.15
C VAL A 61 13.09 -30.82 -1.44
N ASN A 62 13.62 -29.96 -2.31
CA ASN A 62 14.35 -30.30 -3.54
C ASN A 62 13.53 -31.11 -4.56
N ASN A 63 12.22 -30.89 -4.64
CA ASN A 63 11.37 -31.67 -5.54
C ASN A 63 11.21 -30.98 -6.91
N SER A 64 11.04 -31.81 -7.93
CA SER A 64 10.51 -31.40 -9.25
C SER A 64 9.05 -31.80 -9.43
N ALA A 65 8.50 -32.52 -8.44
CA ALA A 65 7.12 -32.99 -8.46
C ALA A 65 6.11 -31.85 -8.27
N ASP A 66 4.93 -32.05 -8.85
CA ASP A 66 3.73 -31.28 -8.50
C ASP A 66 3.12 -31.86 -7.22
N ILE A 67 3.17 -31.11 -6.12
CA ILE A 67 2.80 -31.59 -4.80
C ILE A 67 1.52 -30.89 -4.34
N THR A 68 0.51 -31.66 -3.98
CA THR A 68 -0.74 -31.16 -3.41
C THR A 68 -1.00 -31.83 -2.06
N ILE A 69 -1.30 -31.01 -1.05
CA ILE A 69 -1.88 -31.43 0.22
C ILE A 69 -3.27 -30.82 0.30
N ASP A 70 -4.30 -31.67 0.29
CA ASP A 70 -5.69 -31.19 0.32
C ASP A 70 -6.02 -30.53 1.67
N GLU A 71 -5.54 -31.11 2.78
CA GLU A 71 -5.76 -30.56 4.12
C GLU A 71 -4.57 -30.85 5.06
N LEU A 72 -4.00 -29.82 5.68
CA LEU A 72 -2.98 -29.94 6.73
C LEU A 72 -3.52 -29.42 8.07
N ASN A 73 -3.68 -30.33 9.04
CA ASN A 73 -4.04 -29.98 10.41
C ASN A 73 -2.82 -30.14 11.32
N SER A 74 -2.25 -29.03 11.76
CA SER A 74 -1.06 -28.96 12.60
C SER A 74 -1.40 -28.33 13.95
N THR A 75 -0.93 -28.95 15.02
CA THR A 75 -1.07 -28.42 16.38
C THR A 75 0.25 -28.53 17.12
N ASP A 76 0.72 -27.41 17.67
CA ASP A 76 1.93 -27.32 18.49
C ASP A 76 3.19 -27.83 17.76
N ALA A 77 3.36 -27.48 16.47
CA ALA A 77 4.58 -27.84 15.74
C ALA A 77 5.81 -27.19 16.38
N ASN A 78 6.79 -28.00 16.76
CA ASN A 78 8.00 -27.55 17.48
C ASN A 78 8.95 -26.70 16.60
N SER A 79 8.79 -26.74 15.29
CA SER A 79 9.51 -25.88 14.34
C SER A 79 8.52 -25.24 13.37
N LEU A 80 8.14 -25.96 12.32
CA LEU A 80 7.24 -25.45 11.27
C LEU A 80 6.16 -26.47 10.93
N PRO A 81 4.88 -26.08 10.88
CA PRO A 81 3.79 -26.92 10.39
C PRO A 81 4.09 -27.46 9.00
N PHE A 82 4.54 -26.60 8.08
CA PHE A 82 5.08 -27.02 6.81
C PHE A 82 6.30 -26.22 6.37
N THR A 83 7.17 -26.88 5.62
CA THR A 83 8.26 -26.25 4.89
C THR A 83 8.34 -26.76 3.45
N VAL A 84 8.51 -25.84 2.51
CA VAL A 84 8.69 -26.10 1.09
C VAL A 84 9.96 -25.39 0.63
N GLN A 85 10.96 -26.14 0.19
CA GLN A 85 12.26 -25.55 -0.20
C GLN A 85 12.74 -26.12 -1.53
N ASN A 86 13.25 -25.26 -2.41
CA ASN A 86 13.80 -25.65 -3.71
C ASN A 86 12.83 -26.50 -4.54
N ASN A 87 11.52 -26.21 -4.46
CA ASN A 87 10.51 -26.93 -5.23
C ASN A 87 10.38 -26.30 -6.62
N THR A 88 10.83 -27.02 -7.64
CA THR A 88 10.77 -26.60 -9.05
C THR A 88 9.48 -27.05 -9.75
N GLY A 89 8.80 -28.05 -9.22
CA GLY A 89 7.41 -28.32 -9.56
C GLY A 89 6.46 -27.32 -8.90
N SER A 90 5.16 -27.59 -8.89
CA SER A 90 4.19 -26.82 -8.10
C SER A 90 4.04 -27.33 -6.67
N PHE A 91 3.64 -26.46 -5.76
CA PHE A 91 3.19 -26.84 -4.41
C PHE A 91 1.83 -26.21 -4.13
N ALA A 92 0.88 -27.00 -3.65
CA ALA A 92 -0.45 -26.55 -3.27
C ALA A 92 -0.82 -27.08 -1.87
N LEU A 93 -1.19 -26.16 -0.98
CA LEU A 93 -1.90 -26.46 0.26
C LEU A 93 -3.32 -25.87 0.16
N ASN A 94 -4.34 -26.74 0.13
CA ASN A 94 -5.70 -26.34 -0.24
C ASN A 94 -6.66 -26.13 0.95
N GLY A 95 -6.19 -26.38 2.16
CA GLY A 95 -6.92 -26.09 3.39
C GLY A 95 -6.27 -26.69 4.63
N GLY A 96 -6.97 -26.57 5.74
CA GLY A 96 -6.58 -27.12 7.04
C GLY A 96 -6.37 -26.04 8.10
N THR A 97 -6.05 -26.48 9.31
CA THR A 97 -5.85 -25.62 10.47
C THR A 97 -4.45 -25.79 11.06
N ILE A 98 -3.77 -24.68 11.27
CA ILE A 98 -2.45 -24.60 11.87
C ILE A 98 -2.59 -23.81 13.17
N SER A 99 -2.15 -24.38 14.28
CA SER A 99 -2.28 -23.75 15.59
C SER A 99 -1.00 -23.86 16.42
N ASN A 100 -0.61 -22.75 17.03
CA ASN A 100 0.51 -22.65 17.98
C ASN A 100 1.84 -23.16 17.39
N SER A 101 2.24 -22.68 16.20
CA SER A 101 3.56 -23.01 15.66
C SER A 101 4.66 -22.28 16.42
N ALA A 102 5.75 -22.98 16.75
CA ALA A 102 6.89 -22.36 17.45
C ALA A 102 7.60 -21.28 16.61
N ALA A 103 7.56 -21.39 15.28
CA ALA A 103 8.03 -20.39 14.34
C ALA A 103 6.86 -19.90 13.46
N SER A 104 7.07 -19.77 12.15
CA SER A 104 6.01 -19.38 11.22
C SER A 104 4.92 -20.45 11.06
N GLY A 105 3.72 -20.03 10.67
CA GLY A 105 2.64 -20.96 10.30
C GLY A 105 2.97 -21.79 9.05
N GLY A 106 3.88 -21.29 8.21
CA GLY A 106 4.51 -22.05 7.14
C GLY A 106 5.73 -21.33 6.57
N GLN A 107 6.68 -22.08 6.01
CA GLN A 107 7.86 -21.53 5.36
C GLN A 107 8.03 -22.06 3.93
N ILE A 108 8.17 -21.15 2.97
CA ILE A 108 8.41 -21.46 1.56
C ILE A 108 9.67 -20.71 1.13
N ASP A 109 10.65 -21.42 0.59
CA ASP A 109 11.89 -20.80 0.10
C ASP A 109 12.29 -21.35 -1.27
N SER A 110 12.79 -20.46 -2.14
CA SER A 110 13.38 -20.82 -3.43
C SER A 110 12.49 -21.77 -4.26
N SER A 111 11.19 -21.52 -4.26
CA SER A 111 10.18 -22.40 -4.86
C SER A 111 9.33 -21.66 -5.90
N GLN A 112 8.69 -22.41 -6.80
CA GLN A 112 7.86 -21.83 -7.86
C GLN A 112 6.45 -22.45 -7.88
N ASN A 113 5.49 -21.69 -8.42
CA ASN A 113 4.10 -22.12 -8.60
C ASN A 113 3.48 -22.61 -7.28
N VAL A 114 3.48 -21.71 -6.30
CA VAL A 114 3.07 -22.00 -4.93
C VAL A 114 1.66 -21.49 -4.70
N THR A 115 0.78 -22.38 -4.24
CA THR A 115 -0.59 -22.06 -3.81
C THR A 115 -0.76 -22.40 -2.33
N VAL A 116 -1.22 -21.44 -1.54
CA VAL A 116 -1.67 -21.68 -0.16
C VAL A 116 -3.03 -21.03 -0.03
N GLN A 117 -4.05 -21.86 0.17
CA GLN A 117 -5.43 -21.37 0.18
C GLN A 117 -6.31 -22.08 1.20
N ASN A 118 -7.32 -21.36 1.69
CA ASN A 118 -8.30 -21.85 2.67
C ASN A 118 -7.67 -22.40 3.97
N VAL A 119 -6.49 -21.92 4.34
CA VAL A 119 -5.79 -22.32 5.56
C VAL A 119 -6.14 -21.35 6.68
N THR A 120 -6.42 -21.89 7.87
CA THR A 120 -6.49 -21.10 9.10
C THR A 120 -5.17 -21.24 9.86
N ILE A 121 -4.50 -20.14 10.16
CA ILE A 121 -3.26 -20.07 10.93
C ILE A 121 -3.54 -19.26 12.18
N ASN A 122 -3.37 -19.87 13.34
CA ASN A 122 -3.63 -19.24 14.63
C ASN A 122 -2.39 -19.28 15.52
N SER A 123 -1.99 -18.14 16.06
CA SER A 123 -0.91 -18.02 17.05
C SER A 123 0.43 -18.56 16.54
N ALA A 124 0.94 -17.99 15.44
CA ALA A 124 2.26 -18.34 14.93
C ALA A 124 3.35 -17.54 15.65
N GLY A 125 4.37 -18.21 16.20
CA GLY A 125 5.47 -17.57 16.93
C GLY A 125 6.41 -16.67 16.11
N ALA A 126 6.12 -16.47 14.82
CA ALA A 126 6.78 -15.50 13.95
C ALA A 126 5.78 -15.00 12.89
N HIS A 127 5.96 -15.37 11.62
CA HIS A 127 5.06 -14.98 10.53
C HIS A 127 3.88 -15.93 10.38
N GLY A 128 2.72 -15.45 9.92
CA GLY A 128 1.65 -16.36 9.47
C GLY A 128 2.15 -17.24 8.32
N LEU A 129 2.66 -16.60 7.26
CA LEU A 129 3.37 -17.26 6.15
C LEU A 129 4.68 -16.53 5.86
N ASN A 130 5.78 -17.27 5.79
CA ASN A 130 7.09 -16.75 5.42
C ASN A 130 7.52 -17.32 4.06
N ILE A 131 7.59 -16.47 3.04
CA ILE A 131 7.90 -16.83 1.65
C ILE A 131 9.11 -16.02 1.20
N THR A 132 10.15 -16.71 0.73
CA THR A 132 11.39 -16.07 0.25
C THR A 132 11.83 -16.61 -1.09
N ASN A 133 12.41 -15.74 -1.93
CA ASN A 133 13.06 -16.10 -3.20
C ASN A 133 12.18 -16.96 -4.12
N SER A 134 10.87 -16.76 -4.10
CA SER A 134 9.90 -17.63 -4.74
C SER A 134 9.13 -16.92 -5.87
N SER A 135 8.52 -17.68 -6.76
CA SER A 135 7.82 -17.13 -7.93
C SER A 135 6.46 -17.77 -8.17
N ASN A 136 5.56 -17.03 -8.83
CA ASN A 136 4.20 -17.49 -9.15
C ASN A 136 3.45 -17.93 -7.88
N LEU A 137 3.18 -16.97 -7.00
CA LEU A 137 2.53 -17.17 -5.72
C LEU A 137 1.02 -16.92 -5.83
N ASN A 138 0.22 -17.80 -5.24
CA ASN A 138 -1.22 -17.63 -5.04
C ASN A 138 -1.58 -17.92 -3.58
N ILE A 139 -1.70 -16.85 -2.79
CA ILE A 139 -2.01 -16.90 -1.37
C ILE A 139 -3.41 -16.34 -1.19
N SER A 140 -4.41 -17.22 -1.03
CA SER A 140 -5.80 -16.77 -1.06
C SER A 140 -6.76 -17.42 -0.09
N ASN A 141 -7.77 -16.66 0.34
CA ASN A 141 -8.81 -17.14 1.28
C ASN A 141 -8.24 -17.73 2.59
N ASN A 142 -7.06 -17.30 3.02
CA ASN A 142 -6.50 -17.74 4.30
C ASN A 142 -7.00 -16.86 5.43
N THR A 143 -7.08 -17.43 6.63
CA THR A 143 -7.33 -16.69 7.88
C THR A 143 -6.09 -16.76 8.74
N ILE A 144 -5.49 -15.63 9.08
CA ILE A 144 -4.28 -15.54 9.90
C ILE A 144 -4.62 -14.70 11.13
N VAL A 145 -4.44 -15.29 12.31
CA VAL A 145 -4.76 -14.66 13.59
C VAL A 145 -3.53 -14.72 14.49
N ASP A 146 -3.17 -13.58 15.06
CA ASP A 146 -2.11 -13.44 16.08
C ASP A 146 -0.77 -14.08 15.68
N ALA A 147 -0.19 -13.64 14.56
CA ALA A 147 1.21 -13.92 14.24
C ALA A 147 2.09 -12.87 14.93
N ASP A 148 3.21 -13.29 15.51
CA ASP A 148 4.08 -12.42 16.31
C ASP A 148 4.91 -11.39 15.51
N SER A 149 4.94 -11.51 14.17
CA SER A 149 5.60 -10.57 13.25
C SER A 149 4.70 -10.35 12.03
N ASP A 150 5.16 -10.50 10.78
CA ASP A 150 4.28 -10.26 9.63
C ASP A 150 3.17 -11.31 9.47
N GLY A 151 1.97 -10.89 9.07
CA GLY A 151 0.89 -11.83 8.70
C GLY A 151 1.28 -12.69 7.49
N ILE A 152 1.55 -12.03 6.35
CA ILE A 152 2.10 -12.66 5.15
C ILE A 152 3.36 -11.91 4.73
N ARG A 153 4.49 -12.61 4.67
CA ARG A 153 5.78 -12.09 4.22
C ARG A 153 6.21 -12.79 2.94
N ALA A 154 6.37 -12.04 1.85
CA ALA A 154 6.82 -12.53 0.54
C ALA A 154 8.00 -11.70 0.03
N LEU A 155 9.23 -12.12 0.34
CA LEU A 155 10.45 -11.37 0.00
C LEU A 155 11.16 -11.90 -1.22
N ASN A 156 11.76 -10.98 -1.98
CA ASN A 156 12.54 -11.28 -3.17
C ASN A 156 11.74 -12.14 -4.17
N SER A 157 10.43 -11.91 -4.25
CA SER A 157 9.53 -12.67 -5.11
C SER A 157 9.57 -12.18 -6.55
N SER A 158 9.05 -12.98 -7.49
CA SER A 158 9.02 -12.63 -8.91
C SER A 158 7.84 -13.28 -9.65
N GLY A 159 7.62 -12.85 -10.90
CA GLY A 159 6.51 -13.35 -11.70
C GLY A 159 5.17 -12.88 -11.16
N ASN A 160 4.17 -13.76 -11.13
CA ASN A 160 2.87 -13.41 -10.55
C ASN A 160 2.88 -13.57 -9.03
N VAL A 161 2.47 -12.55 -8.28
CA VAL A 161 2.31 -12.61 -6.83
C VAL A 161 0.90 -12.18 -6.49
N PHE A 162 0.05 -13.14 -6.16
CA PHE A 162 -1.36 -12.92 -5.85
C PHE A 162 -1.61 -13.17 -4.37
N ILE A 163 -2.03 -12.15 -3.64
CA ILE A 163 -2.39 -12.20 -2.22
C ILE A 163 -3.81 -11.68 -2.10
N ASN A 164 -4.80 -12.57 -2.15
CA ASN A 164 -6.19 -12.18 -2.35
C ASN A 164 -7.14 -12.76 -1.31
N LYS A 165 -8.12 -11.97 -0.84
CA LYS A 165 -9.22 -12.46 0.01
C LYS A 165 -8.76 -13.08 1.33
N ASN A 166 -7.59 -12.71 1.82
CA ASN A 166 -7.12 -13.18 3.13
C ASN A 166 -7.74 -12.32 4.25
N GLN A 167 -7.97 -12.94 5.39
CA GLN A 167 -8.37 -12.28 6.63
C GLN A 167 -7.16 -12.30 7.58
N ILE A 168 -6.66 -11.14 7.97
CA ILE A 168 -5.46 -11.01 8.80
C ILE A 168 -5.82 -10.16 10.01
N ASN A 169 -5.83 -10.79 11.18
CA ASN A 169 -6.36 -10.19 12.41
C ASN A 169 -5.31 -10.24 13.52
N SER A 170 -4.93 -9.06 14.03
CA SER A 170 -4.10 -8.92 15.24
C SER A 170 -5.00 -8.54 16.40
N ILE A 171 -5.11 -9.44 17.37
CA ILE A 171 -5.96 -9.29 18.55
C ILE A 171 -5.11 -9.25 19.81
N VAL A 172 -4.12 -10.14 19.92
CA VAL A 172 -3.30 -10.37 21.13
C VAL A 172 -1.83 -9.99 20.94
N THR A 173 -1.30 -10.12 19.72
CA THR A 173 0.05 -9.69 19.35
C THR A 173 -0.02 -8.76 18.15
N GLY A 174 0.65 -7.60 18.22
CA GLY A 174 0.75 -6.67 17.08
C GLY A 174 1.61 -7.29 15.99
N PHE A 175 1.14 -7.27 14.74
CA PHE A 175 1.99 -7.65 13.61
C PHE A 175 3.11 -6.60 13.40
N ASP A 176 4.15 -6.96 12.66
CA ASP A 176 5.06 -5.97 12.05
C ASP A 176 4.36 -5.33 10.86
N ASN A 177 4.11 -6.10 9.79
CA ASN A 177 3.19 -5.75 8.71
C ASN A 177 2.07 -6.80 8.59
N ALA A 178 0.86 -6.42 8.20
CA ALA A 178 -0.13 -7.46 7.88
C ALA A 178 0.25 -8.19 6.58
N ILE A 179 0.70 -7.46 5.56
CA ILE A 179 1.24 -8.00 4.31
C ILE A 179 2.53 -7.26 3.94
N LEU A 180 3.63 -7.99 3.80
CA LEU A 180 4.91 -7.47 3.32
C LEU A 180 5.31 -8.19 2.03
N VAL A 181 5.53 -7.43 0.95
CA VAL A 181 5.97 -7.94 -0.35
C VAL A 181 7.22 -7.20 -0.82
N SER A 182 8.24 -7.94 -1.27
CA SER A 182 9.31 -7.36 -2.06
C SER A 182 9.60 -8.17 -3.32
N THR A 183 9.94 -7.47 -4.42
CA THR A 183 10.26 -8.10 -5.71
C THR A 183 11.63 -7.66 -6.24
N ASN A 184 12.35 -8.57 -6.90
CA ASN A 184 13.71 -8.32 -7.42
C ASN A 184 13.84 -8.61 -8.94
N ALA A 185 12.72 -8.75 -9.64
CA ALA A 185 12.66 -9.00 -11.08
C ALA A 185 11.28 -8.58 -11.61
N ASP A 186 11.03 -8.82 -12.90
CA ASP A 186 9.72 -8.58 -13.51
C ASP A 186 8.60 -9.23 -12.69
N ALA A 187 7.60 -8.43 -12.31
CA ALA A 187 6.56 -8.84 -11.39
C ALA A 187 5.18 -8.28 -11.71
N ASN A 188 4.16 -9.09 -11.47
CA ASN A 188 2.76 -8.69 -11.44
C ASN A 188 2.23 -8.98 -10.04
N VAL A 189 2.15 -7.95 -9.21
CA VAL A 189 1.74 -8.04 -7.80
C VAL A 189 0.28 -7.61 -7.70
N GLN A 190 -0.57 -8.48 -7.17
CA GLN A 190 -1.97 -8.21 -6.91
C GLN A 190 -2.29 -8.51 -5.45
N ILE A 191 -2.68 -7.47 -4.71
CA ILE A 191 -3.08 -7.56 -3.31
C ILE A 191 -4.52 -7.07 -3.24
N ASN A 192 -5.48 -7.99 -3.36
CA ASN A 192 -6.88 -7.62 -3.55
C ASN A 192 -7.82 -8.20 -2.53
N GLU A 193 -8.83 -7.43 -2.14
CA GLU A 193 -9.96 -7.90 -1.35
C GLU A 193 -9.56 -8.53 0.00
N ASN A 194 -8.38 -8.20 0.53
CA ASN A 194 -7.96 -8.64 1.85
C ASN A 194 -8.67 -7.82 2.94
N THR A 195 -8.96 -8.44 4.06
CA THR A 195 -9.46 -7.77 5.26
C THR A 195 -8.37 -7.82 6.33
N ILE A 196 -7.87 -6.66 6.71
CA ILE A 196 -6.82 -6.48 7.70
C ILE A 196 -7.42 -5.72 8.87
N THR A 197 -7.34 -6.32 10.06
CA THR A 197 -7.79 -5.68 11.29
C THR A 197 -6.71 -5.75 12.36
N SER A 198 -6.49 -4.65 13.06
CA SER A 198 -5.62 -4.64 14.24
C SER A 198 -6.28 -3.97 15.43
N VAL A 199 -6.28 -4.67 16.57
CA VAL A 199 -6.71 -4.16 17.87
C VAL A 199 -5.53 -3.60 18.68
N LEU A 200 -4.31 -4.00 18.36
CA LEU A 200 -3.07 -3.62 19.06
C LEU A 200 -2.11 -2.90 18.14
N THR A 201 -1.18 -2.13 18.72
CA THR A 201 -0.12 -1.43 17.97
C THR A 201 0.68 -2.35 17.09
N VAL A 202 0.49 -2.15 15.79
CA VAL A 202 1.33 -2.65 14.70
C VAL A 202 2.51 -1.71 14.61
N LEU A 203 3.71 -2.26 14.49
CA LEU A 203 4.94 -1.48 14.44
C LEU A 203 5.22 -0.87 13.05
N ASN A 204 4.63 -1.41 11.99
CA ASN A 204 4.76 -0.94 10.60
C ASN A 204 3.38 -0.96 9.90
N ASP A 205 3.28 -1.46 8.67
CA ASP A 205 2.19 -1.14 7.76
C ASP A 205 1.09 -2.20 7.65
N GLY A 206 -0.10 -1.78 7.18
CA GLY A 206 -1.13 -2.73 6.74
C GLY A 206 -0.62 -3.53 5.55
N ILE A 207 -0.20 -2.83 4.50
CA ILE A 207 0.37 -3.41 3.28
C ILE A 207 1.65 -2.66 2.94
N ASN A 208 2.79 -3.33 2.98
CA ASN A 208 4.07 -2.79 2.52
C ASN A 208 4.54 -3.52 1.26
N VAL A 209 4.77 -2.76 0.18
CA VAL A 209 5.29 -3.29 -1.09
C VAL A 209 6.53 -2.54 -1.53
N THR A 210 7.61 -3.28 -1.77
CA THR A 210 8.85 -2.74 -2.33
C THR A 210 9.23 -3.43 -3.65
N THR A 211 9.35 -2.68 -4.74
CA THR A 211 9.84 -3.22 -6.04
C THR A 211 11.26 -2.77 -6.33
N ASN A 212 12.22 -3.69 -6.36
CA ASN A 212 13.66 -3.36 -6.44
C ASN A 212 14.25 -3.43 -7.85
N ALA A 213 13.66 -4.20 -8.77
CA ALA A 213 14.18 -4.36 -10.13
C ALA A 213 13.11 -4.90 -11.09
N GLY A 214 13.36 -4.77 -12.39
CA GLY A 214 12.48 -5.25 -13.45
C GLY A 214 11.26 -4.37 -13.70
N ASN A 215 10.47 -4.71 -14.70
CA ASN A 215 9.18 -4.06 -14.90
C ASN A 215 8.18 -4.59 -13.88
N ALA A 216 7.38 -3.72 -13.27
CA ALA A 216 6.33 -4.19 -12.38
C ALA A 216 4.97 -3.54 -12.63
N THR A 217 3.95 -4.37 -12.49
CA THR A 217 2.56 -3.95 -12.37
C THR A 217 2.10 -4.29 -10.96
N LEU A 218 1.69 -3.27 -10.21
CA LEU A 218 1.16 -3.39 -8.86
C LEU A 218 -0.31 -2.99 -8.86
N ASN A 219 -1.17 -3.86 -8.33
CA ASN A 219 -2.57 -3.59 -8.11
C ASN A 219 -2.92 -3.88 -6.65
N ILE A 220 -3.26 -2.84 -5.88
CA ILE A 220 -3.73 -2.93 -4.50
C ILE A 220 -5.18 -2.47 -4.51
N ASN A 221 -6.11 -3.43 -4.62
CA ASN A 221 -7.50 -3.10 -4.93
C ASN A 221 -8.52 -3.73 -3.98
N GLY A 222 -9.45 -2.93 -3.48
CA GLY A 222 -10.61 -3.45 -2.74
C GLY A 222 -10.28 -3.98 -1.35
N ASN A 223 -9.11 -3.66 -0.77
CA ASN A 223 -8.76 -4.09 0.56
C ASN A 223 -9.49 -3.26 1.62
N LYS A 224 -9.80 -3.89 2.75
CA LYS A 224 -10.33 -3.23 3.94
C LYS A 224 -9.27 -3.27 5.04
N ILE A 225 -8.81 -2.11 5.47
CA ILE A 225 -7.78 -1.95 6.51
C ILE A 225 -8.41 -1.16 7.65
N THR A 226 -8.46 -1.75 8.85
CA THR A 226 -9.10 -1.12 10.01
C THR A 226 -8.19 -1.20 11.24
N SER A 227 -7.91 -0.03 11.83
CA SER A 227 -7.19 0.12 13.10
C SER A 227 -8.12 0.58 14.21
N PHE A 228 -8.09 -0.08 15.36
CA PHE A 228 -9.02 0.21 16.46
C PHE A 228 -8.45 1.06 17.60
N ALA A 229 -7.17 0.94 18.00
CA ALA A 229 -6.71 1.52 19.27
C ALA A 229 -5.32 2.19 19.28
N ASN A 230 -4.57 2.14 18.17
CA ASN A 230 -3.25 2.76 17.86
C ASN A 230 -2.46 1.78 17.03
N ALA A 231 -2.55 1.75 15.69
CA ALA A 231 -1.84 0.71 14.93
C ALA A 231 -1.94 0.87 13.41
N PHE A 232 -0.99 1.56 12.82
CA PHE A 232 -0.12 1.21 11.68
C PHE A 232 0.87 2.38 11.59
N ASP A 233 2.07 2.18 11.03
CA ASP A 233 2.84 3.32 10.51
C ASP A 233 2.03 3.84 9.32
N ASP A 234 1.88 3.06 8.25
CA ASP A 234 0.97 3.40 7.15
C ASP A 234 -0.07 2.30 6.86
N ALA A 235 -1.24 2.68 6.33
CA ALA A 235 -2.19 1.65 5.89
C ALA A 235 -1.65 0.91 4.66
N ILE A 236 -1.15 1.66 3.67
CA ILE A 236 -0.55 1.15 2.44
C ILE A 236 0.73 1.93 2.16
N TYR A 237 1.87 1.25 2.17
CA TYR A 237 3.17 1.82 1.85
C TYR A 237 3.75 1.15 0.59
N VAL A 238 4.02 1.95 -0.45
CA VAL A 238 4.64 1.47 -1.69
C VAL A 238 5.94 2.20 -1.94
N THR A 239 7.03 1.45 -2.05
CA THR A 239 8.33 1.95 -2.53
C THR A 239 8.71 1.32 -3.86
N ASN A 240 8.97 2.17 -4.84
CA ASN A 240 9.47 1.76 -6.14
C ASN A 240 10.93 2.20 -6.35
N ASN A 241 11.83 1.23 -6.21
CA ASN A 241 13.26 1.38 -6.50
C ASN A 241 13.65 0.87 -7.90
N SER A 242 12.68 0.48 -8.74
CA SER A 242 12.97 -0.12 -10.04
C SER A 242 13.24 0.92 -11.12
N THR A 243 14.30 0.70 -11.91
CA THR A 243 14.59 1.49 -13.12
C THR A 243 13.76 1.04 -14.34
N GLY A 244 12.92 0.02 -14.19
CA GLY A 244 12.02 -0.48 -15.24
C GLY A 244 10.78 0.41 -15.43
N THR A 245 9.86 -0.05 -16.28
CA THR A 245 8.52 0.53 -16.38
C THR A 245 7.67 0.06 -15.20
N MET A 246 6.98 1.00 -14.57
CA MET A 246 6.23 0.76 -13.34
C MET A 246 4.81 1.28 -13.47
N ASN A 247 3.84 0.38 -13.27
CA ASN A 247 2.42 0.72 -13.28
C ASN A 247 1.81 0.35 -11.93
N THR A 248 1.41 1.34 -11.15
CA THR A 248 0.82 1.14 -9.83
C THR A 248 -0.62 1.63 -9.82
N THR A 249 -1.54 0.78 -9.38
CA THR A 249 -2.93 1.13 -9.11
C THR A 249 -3.26 0.81 -7.67
N ILE A 250 -3.72 1.82 -6.92
CA ILE A 250 -4.22 1.68 -5.54
C ILE A 250 -5.65 2.18 -5.56
N SER A 251 -6.63 1.28 -5.55
CA SER A 251 -8.02 1.68 -5.78
C SER A 251 -9.06 0.90 -5.00
N GLN A 252 -10.21 1.53 -4.78
CA GLN A 252 -11.35 0.89 -4.11
C GLN A 252 -11.04 0.37 -2.69
N ASN A 253 -9.94 0.82 -2.07
CA ASN A 253 -9.59 0.42 -0.71
C ASN A 253 -10.43 1.22 0.29
N THR A 254 -10.77 0.59 1.41
CA THR A 254 -11.39 1.24 2.56
C THR A 254 -10.41 1.22 3.72
N ILE A 255 -9.97 2.39 4.16
CA ILE A 255 -9.04 2.58 5.28
C ILE A 255 -9.81 3.29 6.39
N THR A 256 -9.82 2.69 7.57
CA THR A 256 -10.54 3.25 8.72
C THR A 256 -9.66 3.26 9.95
N ASN A 257 -9.45 4.45 10.51
CA ASN A 257 -8.84 4.65 11.81
C ASN A 257 -9.92 5.00 12.84
N THR A 258 -10.00 4.24 13.93
CA THR A 258 -11.01 4.47 14.96
C THR A 258 -10.46 5.29 16.13
N LEU A 259 -9.56 4.74 16.96
CA LEU A 259 -9.02 5.43 18.16
C LEU A 259 -7.49 5.54 18.16
N GLY A 260 -6.85 5.27 17.02
CA GLY A 260 -5.40 5.07 16.91
C GLY A 260 -4.62 6.20 16.27
N GLY A 261 -3.29 6.11 16.22
CA GLY A 261 -2.46 6.83 15.25
C GLY A 261 -2.28 6.01 13.96
N PHE A 262 -2.50 6.63 12.81
CA PHE A 262 -1.79 6.32 11.55
C PHE A 262 -0.70 7.38 11.37
N GLY A 263 0.44 6.98 10.80
CA GLY A 263 1.25 7.85 9.94
C GLY A 263 0.38 8.28 8.78
N ASP A 264 0.46 7.65 7.61
CA ASP A 264 -0.33 8.03 6.44
C ASP A 264 -1.31 6.91 6.00
N ALA A 265 -2.36 7.26 5.26
CA ALA A 265 -3.25 6.23 4.72
C ALA A 265 -2.60 5.48 3.56
N ILE A 266 -2.15 6.24 2.56
CA ILE A 266 -1.55 5.69 1.34
C ILE A 266 -0.28 6.49 1.03
N ILE A 267 0.84 5.79 0.97
CA ILE A 267 2.11 6.33 0.51
C ILE A 267 2.56 5.63 -0.77
N TYR A 268 2.98 6.44 -1.73
CA TYR A 268 3.76 6.00 -2.89
C TYR A 268 5.07 6.80 -3.00
N TYR A 269 6.20 6.11 -2.93
CA TYR A 269 7.54 6.65 -3.20
C TYR A 269 8.13 6.07 -4.48
N GLY A 270 8.44 6.93 -5.45
CA GLY A 270 9.20 6.61 -6.66
C GLY A 270 10.62 7.14 -6.58
N THR A 271 11.59 6.28 -6.26
CA THR A 271 12.99 6.69 -5.98
C THR A 271 13.94 6.46 -7.15
N ALA A 272 13.51 5.72 -8.18
CA ALA A 272 14.35 5.29 -9.28
C ALA A 272 14.05 6.03 -10.60
N ASN A 273 15.06 6.09 -11.48
CA ASN A 273 15.01 6.76 -12.79
C ASN A 273 14.15 6.02 -13.85
N GLY A 274 13.09 5.34 -13.44
CA GLY A 274 12.16 4.64 -14.34
C GLY A 274 11.09 5.55 -14.96
N VAL A 275 10.20 4.94 -15.76
CA VAL A 275 8.94 5.56 -16.19
C VAL A 275 7.83 5.00 -15.33
N MET A 276 7.15 5.89 -14.61
CA MET A 276 6.15 5.53 -13.61
C MET A 276 4.76 6.01 -14.03
N THR A 277 3.77 5.12 -13.89
CA THR A 277 2.35 5.47 -13.92
C THR A 277 1.75 5.08 -12.59
N THR A 278 1.20 6.06 -11.87
CA THR A 278 0.57 5.84 -10.57
C THR A 278 -0.88 6.31 -10.62
N ASN A 279 -1.82 5.43 -10.29
CA ASN A 279 -3.24 5.73 -10.20
C ASN A 279 -3.74 5.40 -8.79
N ILE A 280 -4.13 6.42 -8.03
CA ILE A 280 -4.74 6.28 -6.71
C ILE A 280 -6.18 6.79 -6.83
N SER A 281 -7.15 5.87 -6.86
CA SER A 281 -8.53 6.27 -7.14
C SER A 281 -9.62 5.48 -6.45
N ASN A 282 -10.74 6.13 -6.19
CA ASN A 282 -11.92 5.49 -5.57
C ASN A 282 -11.62 4.88 -4.19
N ASN A 283 -10.62 5.39 -3.46
CA ASN A 283 -10.37 4.96 -2.09
C ASN A 283 -11.27 5.74 -1.13
N ASN A 284 -11.69 5.09 -0.04
CA ASN A 284 -12.42 5.70 1.05
C ASN A 284 -11.54 5.67 2.29
N ILE A 285 -11.08 6.84 2.74
CA ILE A 285 -10.20 7.02 3.88
C ILE A 285 -10.99 7.77 4.94
N HIS A 286 -11.18 7.12 6.09
CA HIS A 286 -11.97 7.66 7.18
C HIS A 286 -11.20 7.61 8.49
N ASN A 287 -11.10 8.75 9.18
CA ASN A 287 -10.50 8.87 10.50
C ASN A 287 -11.54 9.36 11.50
N THR A 288 -11.86 8.54 12.50
CA THR A 288 -12.93 8.85 13.46
C THR A 288 -12.40 9.58 14.70
N GLU A 289 -11.42 9.02 15.43
CA GLU A 289 -10.94 9.55 16.73
C GLU A 289 -9.43 9.31 16.94
N GLY A 290 -8.57 9.69 15.99
CA GLY A 290 -7.15 9.33 15.98
C GLY A 290 -6.19 10.30 15.28
N LEU A 291 -4.89 10.25 15.63
CA LEU A 291 -3.86 11.00 14.88
C LEU A 291 -3.73 10.41 13.48
N PHE A 292 -3.64 11.28 12.50
CA PHE A 292 -3.50 10.91 11.10
C PHE A 292 -2.55 11.92 10.47
N GLY A 293 -1.48 11.44 9.86
CA GLY A 293 -0.62 12.24 8.98
C GLY A 293 -1.39 12.62 7.72
N ASP A 294 -0.81 12.32 6.57
CA ASP A 294 -1.40 12.63 5.28
C ASP A 294 -2.35 11.49 4.83
N ALA A 295 -3.43 11.84 4.14
CA ALA A 295 -4.32 10.80 3.64
C ALA A 295 -3.72 10.10 2.40
N ILE A 296 -3.15 10.86 1.48
CA ILE A 296 -2.46 10.34 0.30
C ILE A 296 -1.16 11.10 0.08
N VAL A 297 -0.04 10.38 0.10
CA VAL A 297 1.30 10.90 -0.19
C VAL A 297 1.82 10.26 -1.47
N VAL A 298 2.22 11.08 -2.42
CA VAL A 298 2.91 10.64 -3.64
C VAL A 298 4.19 11.46 -3.81
N VAL A 299 5.34 10.80 -3.82
CA VAL A 299 6.63 11.46 -4.00
C VAL A 299 7.42 10.80 -5.12
N TYR A 300 8.02 11.62 -5.98
CA TYR A 300 8.97 11.18 -7.01
C TYR A 300 10.31 11.89 -6.82
N ASP A 301 11.35 11.15 -6.45
CA ASP A 301 12.72 11.65 -6.31
C ASP A 301 13.54 11.53 -7.61
N ALA A 302 12.99 10.82 -8.60
CA ALA A 302 13.69 10.49 -9.84
C ALA A 302 12.72 10.10 -10.96
N GLY A 303 13.23 10.01 -12.18
CA GLY A 303 12.48 9.48 -13.33
C GLY A 303 11.34 10.37 -13.82
N SER A 304 10.56 9.86 -14.77
CA SER A 304 9.38 10.54 -15.31
C SER A 304 8.12 9.86 -14.80
N ALA A 305 7.07 10.64 -14.52
CA ALA A 305 5.86 10.14 -13.88
C ALA A 305 4.58 10.64 -14.54
N THR A 306 3.58 9.77 -14.65
CA THR A 306 2.18 10.15 -14.85
C THR A 306 1.38 9.73 -13.62
N THR A 307 0.74 10.70 -12.98
CA THR A 307 0.05 10.50 -11.70
C THR A 307 -1.41 10.87 -11.84
N THR A 308 -2.29 10.01 -11.37
CA THR A 308 -3.72 10.31 -11.25
C THR A 308 -4.14 10.02 -9.82
N ILE A 309 -4.62 11.05 -9.11
CA ILE A 309 -5.25 10.95 -7.79
C ILE A 309 -6.69 11.40 -7.98
N SER A 310 -7.64 10.47 -8.04
CA SER A 310 -9.01 10.84 -8.42
C SER A 310 -10.12 10.08 -7.73
N GLN A 311 -11.25 10.74 -7.51
CA GLN A 311 -12.46 10.12 -6.95
C GLN A 311 -12.21 9.48 -5.57
N ASN A 312 -11.22 9.94 -4.82
CA ASN A 312 -11.03 9.51 -3.43
C ASN A 312 -11.97 10.31 -2.52
N THR A 313 -12.47 9.65 -1.47
CA THR A 313 -13.18 10.29 -0.37
C THR A 313 -12.27 10.24 0.85
N ILE A 314 -11.92 11.41 1.38
CA ILE A 314 -11.08 11.60 2.54
C ILE A 314 -11.93 12.35 3.55
N ASP A 315 -12.14 11.71 4.70
CA ASP A 315 -13.10 12.17 5.67
C ASP A 315 -12.54 12.08 7.09
N SER A 316 -12.59 13.20 7.79
CA SER A 316 -12.21 13.32 9.20
C SER A 316 -13.45 13.60 10.01
N ASP A 317 -13.79 12.76 10.98
CA ASP A 317 -14.90 13.00 11.91
C ASP A 317 -14.42 13.57 13.25
N ASP A 318 -13.14 13.95 13.35
CA ASP A 318 -12.49 14.20 14.62
C ASP A 318 -12.65 15.64 15.13
N LEU A 319 -12.96 15.78 16.43
CA LEU A 319 -13.14 17.05 17.12
C LEU A 319 -11.81 17.70 17.57
N VAL A 320 -10.68 16.97 17.55
CA VAL A 320 -9.44 17.43 18.22
C VAL A 320 -8.14 17.17 17.46
N ASN A 321 -8.17 16.48 16.32
CA ASN A 321 -6.92 16.01 15.69
C ASN A 321 -6.41 16.88 14.53
N LEU A 322 -5.08 16.98 14.52
CA LEU A 322 -4.28 17.60 13.45
C LEU A 322 -4.15 16.53 12.36
N PHE A 323 -4.82 16.74 11.23
CA PHE A 323 -4.44 16.04 10.02
C PHE A 323 -3.20 16.72 9.45
N GLY A 324 -2.36 15.94 8.77
CA GLY A 324 -1.39 16.51 7.83
C GLY A 324 -2.10 17.17 6.64
N THR A 325 -1.56 16.94 5.45
CA THR A 325 -2.18 17.31 4.19
C THR A 325 -3.06 16.18 3.68
N SER A 326 -4.28 16.47 3.19
CA SER A 326 -5.13 15.37 2.68
C SER A 326 -4.52 14.70 1.46
N ILE A 327 -4.04 15.49 0.48
CA ILE A 327 -3.32 14.96 -0.68
C ILE A 327 -2.00 15.73 -0.85
N TYR A 328 -0.89 15.05 -0.63
CA TYR A 328 0.46 15.57 -0.87
C TYR A 328 1.06 14.98 -2.15
N LEU A 329 1.53 15.84 -3.04
CA LEU A 329 2.29 15.47 -4.24
C LEU A 329 3.64 16.18 -4.27
N GLY A 330 4.72 15.43 -4.02
CA GLY A 330 6.10 15.90 -4.11
C GLY A 330 6.77 15.53 -5.44
N LEU A 331 7.19 16.53 -6.19
CA LEU A 331 7.90 16.39 -7.47
C LEU A 331 9.36 16.82 -7.31
N ASN A 332 10.18 15.91 -6.79
CA ASN A 332 11.62 16.08 -6.63
C ASN A 332 12.37 15.39 -7.78
N THR A 333 12.00 15.67 -9.03
CA THR A 333 12.60 15.00 -10.19
C THR A 333 12.87 15.95 -11.35
N THR A 334 13.95 15.73 -12.09
CA THR A 334 14.22 16.45 -13.35
C THR A 334 13.49 15.84 -14.54
N GLY A 335 12.86 14.67 -14.37
CA GLY A 335 12.06 14.02 -15.41
C GLY A 335 10.75 14.76 -15.68
N THR A 336 10.11 14.44 -16.80
CA THR A 336 8.81 15.01 -17.15
C THR A 336 7.73 14.41 -16.28
N THR A 337 6.87 15.24 -15.70
CA THR A 337 5.72 14.77 -14.93
C THR A 337 4.41 15.32 -15.46
N THR A 338 3.36 14.52 -15.33
CA THR A 338 1.98 14.92 -15.62
C THR A 338 1.09 14.38 -14.51
N SER A 339 0.46 15.29 -13.76
CA SER A 339 -0.31 14.94 -12.57
C SER A 339 -1.75 15.44 -12.69
N HIS A 340 -2.70 14.54 -12.44
CA HIS A 340 -4.12 14.84 -12.39
C HIS A 340 -4.64 14.59 -10.97
N ILE A 341 -5.05 15.64 -10.27
CA ILE A 341 -5.70 15.55 -8.97
C ILE A 341 -7.15 16.01 -9.16
N THR A 342 -8.08 15.07 -9.34
CA THR A 342 -9.42 15.40 -9.81
C THR A 342 -10.55 14.68 -9.10
N GLN A 343 -11.68 15.36 -8.92
CA GLN A 343 -12.90 14.75 -8.39
C GLN A 343 -12.73 14.11 -7.00
N ASN A 344 -11.76 14.55 -6.20
CA ASN A 344 -11.63 14.10 -4.82
C ASN A 344 -12.61 14.88 -3.93
N ILE A 345 -13.11 14.22 -2.90
CA ILE A 345 -13.94 14.81 -1.85
C ILE A 345 -13.11 14.75 -0.57
N ILE A 346 -12.84 15.92 0.00
CA ILE A 346 -12.14 16.11 1.27
C ILE A 346 -13.13 16.81 2.19
N SER A 347 -13.59 16.12 3.23
CA SER A 347 -14.57 16.60 4.19
C SER A 347 -14.09 16.46 5.63
N ASP A 348 -14.67 17.31 6.47
CA ASP A 348 -14.62 17.17 7.92
C ASP A 348 -15.96 17.62 8.50
N ASP A 349 -16.64 16.69 9.14
CA ASP A 349 -18.00 16.86 9.67
C ASP A 349 -18.01 17.49 11.08
N ASN A 350 -16.86 17.72 11.70
CA ASN A 350 -16.74 18.39 12.98
C ASN A 350 -16.10 19.78 12.87
N ASN A 351 -16.60 20.73 13.67
CA ASN A 351 -16.26 22.16 13.62
C ASN A 351 -14.82 22.50 14.08
N ALA A 352 -13.89 21.53 14.11
CA ALA A 352 -12.64 21.64 14.86
C ALA A 352 -11.43 20.86 14.31
N ALA A 353 -11.53 20.04 13.24
CA ALA A 353 -10.31 19.44 12.70
C ALA A 353 -9.47 20.51 11.99
N LEU A 354 -8.15 20.39 12.14
CA LEU A 354 -7.16 21.24 11.51
C LEU A 354 -6.39 20.38 10.51
N PHE A 355 -6.68 20.55 9.22
CA PHE A 355 -5.77 20.10 8.17
C PHE A 355 -4.67 21.15 8.01
N THR A 356 -3.45 20.71 7.67
CA THR A 356 -2.47 21.64 7.12
C THR A 356 -3.02 22.15 5.80
N ASP A 357 -3.16 21.27 4.80
CA ASP A 357 -3.76 21.63 3.52
C ASP A 357 -4.75 20.58 2.99
N GLY A 358 -5.68 21.02 2.14
CA GLY A 358 -6.51 20.10 1.37
C GLY A 358 -5.67 19.36 0.33
N ILE A 359 -4.97 20.09 -0.52
CA ILE A 359 -4.05 19.53 -1.52
C ILE A 359 -2.76 20.35 -1.49
N ALA A 360 -1.61 19.70 -1.36
CA ALA A 360 -0.31 20.34 -1.53
C ALA A 360 0.43 19.75 -2.74
N LEU A 361 0.95 20.63 -3.59
CA LEU A 361 1.82 20.31 -4.71
C LEU A 361 3.18 20.99 -4.52
N ASN A 362 4.20 20.18 -4.22
CA ASN A 362 5.57 20.65 -4.06
C ASN A 362 6.43 20.29 -5.26
N ILE A 363 7.15 21.27 -5.79
CA ILE A 363 8.00 21.13 -6.97
C ILE A 363 9.40 21.64 -6.63
N ASP A 364 10.29 20.69 -6.32
CA ASP A 364 11.60 20.99 -5.73
C ASP A 364 12.70 21.10 -6.78
N GLN A 365 12.47 20.58 -7.99
CA GLN A 365 13.40 20.67 -9.11
C GLN A 365 12.71 20.27 -10.42
N GLY A 366 13.38 20.56 -11.55
CA GLY A 366 12.90 20.20 -12.89
C GLY A 366 12.03 21.29 -13.52
N THR A 367 11.90 21.25 -14.85
CA THR A 367 11.25 22.34 -15.62
C THR A 367 10.07 21.88 -16.47
N ASN A 368 9.75 20.59 -16.44
CA ASN A 368 8.77 19.97 -17.33
C ASN A 368 7.68 19.27 -16.51
N HIS A 369 7.03 20.04 -15.64
CA HIS A 369 5.93 19.57 -14.81
C HIS A 369 4.61 20.14 -15.33
N SER A 370 3.60 19.28 -15.43
CA SER A 370 2.22 19.68 -15.71
C SER A 370 1.32 19.12 -14.63
N ALA A 371 0.52 19.97 -14.00
CA ALA A 371 -0.43 19.56 -12.97
C ALA A 371 -1.84 20.08 -13.28
N PHE A 372 -2.84 19.26 -13.03
CA PHE A 372 -4.25 19.53 -13.26
C PHE A 372 -5.02 19.23 -11.98
N ILE A 373 -5.33 20.27 -11.20
CA ILE A 373 -6.04 20.18 -9.92
C ILE A 373 -7.47 20.66 -10.16
N ASN A 374 -8.36 19.74 -10.55
CA ASN A 374 -9.65 20.12 -11.12
C ASN A 374 -10.84 19.37 -10.51
N ASN A 375 -11.95 20.08 -10.31
CA ASN A 375 -13.22 19.50 -9.85
C ASN A 375 -13.14 18.80 -8.49
N ASN A 376 -12.24 19.22 -7.60
CA ASN A 376 -12.17 18.71 -6.23
C ASN A 376 -13.16 19.47 -5.35
N GLN A 377 -13.65 18.81 -4.30
CA GLN A 377 -14.49 19.42 -3.29
C GLN A 377 -13.76 19.33 -1.94
N ILE A 378 -13.33 20.46 -1.42
CA ILE A 378 -12.51 20.58 -0.21
C ILE A 378 -13.30 21.37 0.82
N ALA A 379 -13.37 20.82 2.05
CA ALA A 379 -13.93 21.45 3.24
C ALA A 379 -15.45 21.69 3.19
N GLN A 380 -16.29 20.65 3.08
CA GLN A 380 -17.73 20.88 2.90
C GLN A 380 -18.51 21.35 4.13
N THR A 381 -18.00 21.13 5.35
CA THR A 381 -18.84 21.11 6.57
C THR A 381 -18.28 21.85 7.79
N GLY A 382 -17.15 22.55 7.68
CA GLY A 382 -16.66 23.47 8.74
C GLY A 382 -15.25 23.22 9.28
N GLY A 383 -14.42 22.42 8.60
CA GLY A 383 -13.02 22.21 8.94
C GLY A 383 -12.15 23.48 8.82
N LEU A 384 -11.04 23.52 9.58
CA LEU A 384 -10.01 24.55 9.51
C LEU A 384 -8.87 24.03 8.61
N PHE A 385 -8.58 24.75 7.54
CA PHE A 385 -7.42 24.49 6.68
C PHE A 385 -6.45 25.66 6.81
N ASP A 386 -5.14 25.41 6.68
CA ASP A 386 -4.21 26.46 6.29
C ASP A 386 -4.55 26.83 4.84
N ASP A 387 -4.28 25.97 3.85
CA ASP A 387 -4.73 26.24 2.48
C ASP A 387 -5.67 25.16 1.92
N GLY A 388 -6.66 25.59 1.16
CA GLY A 388 -7.49 24.65 0.38
C GLY A 388 -6.62 23.89 -0.63
N ILE A 389 -5.79 24.63 -1.37
CA ILE A 389 -4.75 24.12 -2.25
C ILE A 389 -3.47 24.95 -2.04
N GLU A 390 -2.35 24.30 -1.76
CA GLU A 390 -1.01 24.89 -1.78
C GLU A 390 -0.24 24.42 -3.02
N ILE A 391 0.41 25.35 -3.72
CA ILE A 391 1.37 25.05 -4.78
C ILE A 391 2.69 25.74 -4.45
N LEU A 392 3.70 24.93 -4.18
CA LEU A 392 5.02 25.39 -3.80
C LEU A 392 6.07 25.04 -4.86
N LEU A 393 6.81 26.05 -5.29
CA LEU A 393 8.02 25.85 -6.08
C LEU A 393 9.22 26.29 -5.24
N ASP A 394 9.99 25.32 -4.76
CA ASP A 394 11.12 25.55 -3.86
C ASP A 394 12.42 24.91 -4.36
N SER A 395 12.99 25.49 -5.41
CA SER A 395 14.25 25.03 -5.97
C SER A 395 15.32 26.12 -6.06
N LEU A 396 16.45 25.90 -5.38
CA LEU A 396 17.65 26.72 -5.61
C LEU A 396 18.16 26.63 -7.06
N GLY A 397 17.86 25.54 -7.78
CA GLY A 397 18.27 25.29 -9.16
C GLY A 397 17.30 25.84 -10.22
N GLY A 398 16.12 26.31 -9.82
CA GLY A 398 15.03 26.68 -10.71
C GLY A 398 14.08 25.51 -10.98
N ALA A 399 12.87 25.59 -10.45
CA ALA A 399 11.74 24.71 -10.76
C ALA A 399 10.77 25.41 -11.70
N SER A 400 10.15 24.67 -12.62
CA SER A 400 9.10 25.21 -13.48
C SER A 400 7.94 24.26 -13.73
N ALA A 401 6.73 24.81 -13.70
CA ALA A 401 5.51 24.04 -13.91
C ALA A 401 4.41 24.84 -14.63
N SER A 402 3.61 24.12 -15.41
CA SER A 402 2.29 24.56 -15.86
C SER A 402 1.24 23.92 -14.97
N VAL A 403 0.45 24.72 -14.25
CA VAL A 403 -0.57 24.23 -13.34
C VAL A 403 -1.93 24.79 -13.72
N GLN A 404 -2.90 23.89 -13.89
CA GLN A 404 -4.29 24.23 -14.04
C GLN A 404 -5.00 23.98 -12.72
N VAL A 405 -5.73 24.98 -12.21
CA VAL A 405 -6.58 24.89 -11.02
C VAL A 405 -7.98 25.33 -11.41
N GLN A 406 -8.86 24.36 -11.72
CA GLN A 406 -10.18 24.69 -12.23
C GLN A 406 -11.36 23.99 -11.57
N ASN A 407 -12.46 24.74 -11.43
CA ASN A 407 -13.76 24.23 -11.00
C ASN A 407 -13.72 23.51 -9.65
N ASN A 408 -12.82 23.91 -8.74
CA ASN A 408 -12.78 23.38 -7.39
C ASN A 408 -13.75 24.12 -6.48
N LEU A 409 -14.27 23.41 -5.48
CA LEU A 409 -14.96 23.99 -4.34
C LEU A 409 -13.99 24.00 -3.16
N LEU A 410 -13.68 25.19 -2.65
CA LEU A 410 -12.64 25.45 -1.65
C LEU A 410 -13.29 26.19 -0.47
N ASN A 411 -14.07 25.46 0.33
CA ASN A 411 -14.96 26.01 1.36
C ASN A 411 -14.37 25.84 2.78
N GLY A 412 -13.16 26.31 3.02
CA GLY A 412 -12.62 26.28 4.38
C GLY A 412 -13.06 27.52 5.13
N SER A 413 -13.72 27.39 6.29
CA SER A 413 -13.66 28.46 7.27
C SER A 413 -12.19 28.67 7.59
N ALA A 414 -11.58 29.71 7.01
CA ALA A 414 -10.15 29.98 7.14
C ALA A 414 -9.74 29.74 8.58
N GLY A 415 -8.69 28.95 8.79
CA GLY A 415 -7.95 29.00 10.03
C GLY A 415 -7.49 30.42 10.33
N VAL A 416 -6.62 30.57 11.33
CA VAL A 416 -5.97 31.87 11.59
C VAL A 416 -4.93 32.15 10.49
N GLY A 417 -5.37 32.46 9.26
CA GLY A 417 -4.48 32.77 8.12
C GLY A 417 -4.84 32.13 6.78
N GLY A 418 -5.78 31.19 6.73
CA GLY A 418 -5.90 30.30 5.59
C GLY A 418 -6.48 30.86 4.29
N ARG A 419 -6.04 30.31 3.15
CA ARG A 419 -6.41 30.75 1.78
C ARG A 419 -7.08 29.62 0.99
N GLY A 420 -7.80 29.97 -0.06
CA GLY A 420 -8.46 29.00 -0.93
C GLY A 420 -7.42 28.34 -1.83
N LEU A 421 -6.54 29.17 -2.38
CA LEU A 421 -5.37 28.78 -3.15
C LEU A 421 -4.20 29.64 -2.71
N ASP A 422 -3.08 29.00 -2.34
CA ASP A 422 -1.78 29.67 -2.23
C ASP A 422 -0.83 29.15 -3.30
N VAL A 423 -0.22 30.08 -4.04
CA VAL A 423 0.87 29.76 -4.95
C VAL A 423 2.10 30.58 -4.58
N ALA A 424 3.13 29.88 -4.12
CA ALA A 424 4.36 30.49 -3.66
C ALA A 424 5.59 29.95 -4.39
N THR A 425 6.52 30.85 -4.69
CA THR A 425 7.89 30.51 -5.08
C THR A 425 8.81 30.92 -3.94
N ILE A 426 9.57 30.01 -3.32
CA ILE A 426 10.32 30.36 -2.09
C ILE A 426 11.73 30.90 -2.42
N PHE A 427 12.55 30.12 -3.13
CA PHE A 427 13.92 30.50 -3.45
C PHE A 427 14.29 30.17 -4.89
N GLY A 428 15.21 30.95 -5.48
CA GLY A 428 15.78 30.68 -6.79
C GLY A 428 15.05 31.35 -7.95
N SER A 429 15.27 30.83 -9.16
CA SER A 429 14.71 31.34 -10.42
C SER A 429 13.55 30.46 -10.88
N ASN A 430 12.51 30.33 -10.04
CA ASN A 430 11.38 29.45 -10.31
C ASN A 430 10.36 30.12 -11.24
N SER A 431 9.64 29.33 -12.03
CA SER A 431 8.58 29.82 -12.89
C SER A 431 7.32 28.98 -12.85
N ALA A 432 6.19 29.59 -12.51
CA ALA A 432 4.88 28.96 -12.60
C ALA A 432 4.06 29.60 -13.72
N PHE A 433 3.42 28.78 -14.54
CA PHE A 433 2.36 29.21 -15.46
C PHE A 433 1.03 28.65 -14.95
N LEU A 434 0.07 29.52 -14.68
CA LEU A 434 -1.17 29.19 -14.00
C LEU A 434 -2.40 29.48 -14.85
N ASP A 435 -3.28 28.50 -14.99
CA ASP A 435 -4.64 28.64 -15.51
C ASP A 435 -5.61 28.40 -14.35
N VAL A 436 -6.20 29.48 -13.82
CA VAL A 436 -7.04 29.45 -12.61
C VAL A 436 -8.42 30.02 -12.90
N SER A 437 -9.42 29.14 -13.01
CA SER A 437 -10.79 29.55 -13.36
C SER A 437 -11.88 28.63 -12.83
N GLY A 438 -13.09 29.17 -12.66
CA GLY A 438 -14.28 28.44 -12.22
C GLY A 438 -14.26 27.99 -10.76
N ASN A 439 -13.23 28.34 -9.97
CA ASN A 439 -13.15 27.96 -8.57
C ASN A 439 -14.17 28.75 -7.73
N THR A 440 -14.74 28.09 -6.74
CA THR A 440 -15.60 28.71 -5.72
C THR A 440 -14.87 28.63 -4.40
N THR A 441 -14.67 29.78 -3.76
CA THR A 441 -14.02 29.86 -2.45
C THR A 441 -14.63 30.99 -1.62
N ASP A 442 -14.61 30.83 -0.31
CA ASP A 442 -14.96 31.84 0.68
C ASP A 442 -13.73 32.60 1.23
N THR A 443 -12.53 32.26 0.77
CA THR A 443 -11.24 32.85 1.15
C THR A 443 -10.50 33.46 -0.06
N ALA A 444 -9.26 33.93 0.13
CA ALA A 444 -8.50 34.59 -0.94
C ALA A 444 -7.75 33.59 -1.83
N LEU A 445 -7.42 34.01 -3.05
CA LEU A 445 -6.43 33.37 -3.92
C LEU A 445 -5.16 34.22 -3.90
N ASP A 446 -4.06 33.63 -3.43
CA ASP A 446 -2.81 34.34 -3.18
C ASP A 446 -1.70 33.85 -4.11
N PHE A 447 -0.92 34.81 -4.62
CA PHE A 447 0.18 34.56 -5.54
C PHE A 447 1.42 35.33 -5.08
N SER A 448 2.46 34.61 -4.67
CA SER A 448 3.66 35.17 -4.06
C SER A 448 4.93 34.76 -4.82
N ALA A 449 5.46 35.70 -5.61
CA ALA A 449 6.70 35.52 -6.36
C ALA A 449 7.90 36.14 -5.62
N THR A 450 8.89 35.33 -5.24
CA THR A 450 10.13 35.84 -4.63
C THR A 450 11.08 36.42 -5.67
N ILE A 451 12.11 37.13 -5.21
CA ILE A 451 13.06 37.83 -6.09
C ILE A 451 13.75 36.83 -7.03
N GLY A 452 13.59 37.03 -8.33
CA GLY A 452 14.17 36.18 -9.36
C GLY A 452 13.22 35.13 -9.94
N SER A 453 12.10 34.89 -9.26
CA SER A 453 11.02 34.01 -9.73
C SER A 453 9.94 34.77 -10.49
N THR A 454 9.11 34.05 -11.25
CA THR A 454 7.97 34.62 -11.99
C THR A 454 6.75 33.72 -11.85
N ILE A 455 5.61 34.31 -11.52
CA ILE A 455 4.31 33.63 -11.62
C ILE A 455 3.55 34.30 -12.76
N THR A 456 3.20 33.54 -13.78
CA THR A 456 2.39 33.99 -14.92
C THR A 456 0.99 33.42 -14.76
N VAL A 457 -0.04 34.26 -14.74
CA VAL A 457 -1.44 33.84 -14.57
C VAL A 457 -2.24 34.18 -15.82
N GLU A 458 -3.00 33.22 -16.34
CA GLU A 458 -3.89 33.43 -17.47
C GLU A 458 -5.07 34.34 -17.09
N ASP A 459 -5.28 35.41 -17.87
CA ASP A 459 -6.36 36.38 -17.71
C ASP A 459 -6.39 37.03 -16.31
N LEU A 460 -5.22 37.43 -15.81
CA LEU A 460 -5.03 38.03 -14.48
C LEU A 460 -5.98 39.22 -14.21
N PRO A 461 -6.26 40.13 -15.17
CA PRO A 461 -7.20 41.24 -14.95
C PRO A 461 -8.63 40.80 -14.61
N ASN A 462 -9.06 39.63 -15.07
CA ASN A 462 -10.39 39.08 -14.81
C ASN A 462 -10.38 37.92 -13.81
N LEU A 463 -9.24 37.60 -13.19
CA LEU A 463 -9.07 36.43 -12.32
C LEU A 463 -10.11 36.35 -11.19
N SER A 464 -10.45 37.47 -10.55
CA SER A 464 -11.52 37.52 -9.54
C SER A 464 -12.87 37.11 -10.13
N THR A 465 -13.25 37.67 -11.28
CA THR A 465 -14.51 37.34 -11.96
C THR A 465 -14.53 35.88 -12.44
N ASN A 466 -13.41 35.39 -12.95
CA ASN A 466 -13.26 34.01 -13.42
C ASN A 466 -13.38 33.01 -12.27
N ASN A 467 -13.18 33.42 -11.01
CA ASN A 467 -13.28 32.60 -9.81
C ASN A 467 -14.39 33.10 -8.86
N ASN A 468 -15.57 33.38 -9.44
CA ASN A 468 -16.80 33.68 -8.70
C ASN A 468 -16.71 34.87 -7.73
N GLY A 469 -15.85 35.84 -8.03
CA GLY A 469 -15.66 37.05 -7.21
C GLY A 469 -14.68 36.85 -6.04
N ALA A 470 -13.84 35.82 -6.08
CA ALA A 470 -12.80 35.59 -5.07
C ALA A 470 -11.89 36.81 -4.91
N THR A 471 -11.40 37.02 -3.68
CA THR A 471 -10.39 38.07 -3.40
C THR A 471 -9.05 37.60 -3.94
N ILE A 472 -8.33 38.49 -4.65
CA ILE A 472 -7.04 38.18 -5.27
C ILE A 472 -5.95 39.00 -4.61
N ASN A 473 -4.91 38.34 -4.11
CA ASN A 473 -3.70 38.99 -3.59
C ASN A 473 -2.50 38.61 -4.45
N THR A 474 -1.73 39.60 -4.88
CA THR A 474 -0.49 39.38 -5.64
C THR A 474 0.69 40.09 -4.97
N PHE A 475 1.81 39.39 -4.89
CA PHE A 475 3.06 39.91 -4.36
C PHE A 475 4.24 39.52 -5.24
N GLY A 476 5.13 40.49 -5.51
CA GLY A 476 6.32 40.28 -6.32
C GLY A 476 6.05 40.27 -7.83
N ASN A 477 6.82 39.48 -8.58
CA ASN A 477 6.74 39.40 -10.04
C ASN A 477 5.62 38.44 -10.51
N VAL A 478 4.37 38.83 -10.24
CA VAL A 478 3.17 38.17 -10.75
C VAL A 478 2.68 38.93 -11.96
N VAL A 479 2.55 38.27 -13.10
CA VAL A 479 2.25 38.90 -14.40
C VAL A 479 1.14 38.18 -15.14
N ASP A 480 0.45 38.92 -16.00
CA ASP A 480 -0.57 38.36 -16.90
C ASP A 480 0.09 37.55 -18.03
N ALA A 481 -0.52 36.43 -18.41
CA ALA A 481 -0.08 35.64 -19.55
C ALA A 481 -0.26 36.43 -20.86
N PRO A 482 0.70 36.34 -21.81
CA PRO A 482 0.63 37.05 -23.09
C PRO A 482 -0.43 36.54 -24.06
#